data_AF-A0A2S5M8D6-F1
#
_entry.id   AF-A0A2S5M8D6-F1
#
_cell.length_a   1.000
_cell.length_b   1.000
_cell.length_c   1.000
_cell.angle_alpha   90.00
_cell.angle_beta   90.00
_cell.angle_gamma   90.00
#
_symmetry.space_group_name_H-M   'P 1'
#
loop_
_entity.id
_entity.type
_entity.pdbx_description
1 polymer ?
#
loop_
_entity_poly.entity_id
_entity_poly.type
_entity_poly.pdbx_seq_one_letter_code
_entity_poly.pdbx_strand_id
1 'polypeptide(L)'
;MSNYISPTSNVIDSRDVIERLDDLQEELDDLELAVSEAEDALADWEEPDEPDELADQEHESLVEAVDSEKQKLNEWVNEYGEEYEALKALDDDASGYCPDWRHGETLISEDYFTQYAQEMAHDIGAVDNNQSWPLNHIDWDSAAGARKEDYNEIDYLGTTFLYRS
;
A
#
# COMPACT_ATOMS: atom_id res chain seq x y z
N MET A 1 -11.30 -8.45 4.22
CA MET A 1 -10.13 -9.19 3.69
C MET A 1 -9.58 -8.31 2.59
N SER A 2 -8.83 -7.29 2.99
CA SER A 2 -8.30 -6.30 2.06
C SER A 2 -7.27 -6.93 1.14
N ASN A 3 -7.26 -6.47 -0.12
CA ASN A 3 -6.35 -6.94 -1.15
C ASN A 3 -4.94 -6.43 -0.83
N TYR A 4 -4.10 -7.28 -0.22
CA TYR A 4 -2.67 -7.02 -0.13
C TYR A 4 -2.12 -6.72 -1.53
N ILE A 5 -1.46 -5.57 -1.69
CA ILE A 5 -0.88 -5.16 -2.96
C ILE A 5 0.52 -5.74 -3.04
N SER A 6 0.64 -6.86 -3.73
CA SER A 6 1.93 -7.52 -3.88
C SER A 6 2.86 -6.67 -4.76
N PRO A 7 4.12 -6.43 -4.36
CA PRO A 7 5.09 -5.73 -5.21
C PRO A 7 5.50 -6.55 -6.43
N THR A 8 5.21 -7.86 -6.44
CA THR A 8 5.41 -8.74 -7.60
C THR A 8 4.22 -8.77 -8.56
N SER A 9 3.21 -7.92 -8.35
CA SER A 9 2.07 -7.83 -9.25
C SER A 9 2.50 -7.26 -10.59
N ASN A 10 2.03 -7.86 -11.68
CA ASN A 10 2.31 -7.36 -13.02
C ASN A 10 1.61 -6.03 -13.31
N VAL A 11 0.44 -5.83 -12.71
CA VAL A 11 -0.42 -4.65 -12.89
C VAL A 11 -1.05 -4.29 -11.54
N ILE A 12 -1.06 -3.01 -11.20
CA ILE A 12 -1.69 -2.44 -10.00
C ILE A 12 -2.63 -1.31 -10.44
N ASP A 13 -3.85 -1.27 -9.91
CA ASP A 13 -4.77 -0.14 -10.09
C ASP A 13 -4.60 0.85 -8.93
N SER A 14 -4.50 2.14 -9.22
CA SER A 14 -4.36 3.17 -8.19
C SER A 14 -5.54 3.22 -7.21
N ARG A 15 -6.74 2.79 -7.62
CA ARG A 15 -7.90 2.70 -6.72
C ARG A 15 -7.72 1.61 -5.68
N ASP A 16 -7.12 0.49 -6.05
CA ASP A 16 -6.81 -0.58 -5.10
C ASP A 16 -5.77 -0.08 -4.07
N VAL A 17 -4.79 0.72 -4.53
CA VAL A 17 -3.80 1.39 -3.65
C VAL A 17 -4.48 2.33 -2.67
N ILE A 18 -5.37 3.19 -3.14
CA ILE A 18 -6.08 4.15 -2.29
C ILE A 18 -7.00 3.42 -1.30
N GLU A 19 -7.77 2.44 -1.76
CA GLU A 19 -8.66 1.64 -0.90
C GLU A 19 -7.87 0.92 0.20
N ARG A 20 -6.74 0.30 -0.16
CA ARG A 20 -5.87 -0.38 0.82
C ARG A 20 -5.23 0.60 1.81
N LEU A 21 -4.83 1.78 1.34
CA LEU A 21 -4.26 2.81 2.20
C LEU A 21 -5.30 3.36 3.19
N ASP A 22 -6.53 3.60 2.72
CA ASP A 22 -7.65 4.06 3.55
C ASP A 22 -8.01 3.00 4.61
N ASP A 23 -8.10 1.73 4.24
CA ASP A 23 -8.34 0.62 5.17
C ASP A 23 -7.26 0.57 6.28
N LEU A 24 -5.98 0.64 5.89
CA LEU A 24 -4.87 0.61 6.84
C LEU A 24 -4.84 1.85 7.73
N GLN A 25 -5.19 3.03 7.19
CA GLN A 25 -5.30 4.25 7.97
C GLN A 25 -6.42 4.15 9.00
N GLU A 26 -7.59 3.62 8.63
CA GLU A 26 -8.72 3.41 9.56
C GLU A 26 -8.33 2.44 10.69
N GLU A 27 -7.69 1.32 10.36
CA GLU A 27 -7.20 0.37 11.36
C GLU A 27 -6.16 1.01 12.32
N LEU A 28 -5.25 1.82 11.79
CA LEU A 28 -4.24 2.52 12.59
C LEU A 28 -4.90 3.56 13.51
N ASP A 29 -5.82 4.37 12.98
CA ASP A 29 -6.52 5.41 13.74
C ASP A 29 -7.32 4.80 14.91
N ASP A 30 -7.99 3.67 14.69
CA ASP A 30 -8.72 2.93 15.72
C ASP A 30 -7.79 2.42 16.84
N LEU A 31 -6.62 1.89 16.47
CA LEU A 31 -5.62 1.41 17.43
C LEU A 31 -4.98 2.56 18.23
N GLU A 32 -4.63 3.66 17.56
CA GLU A 32 -4.09 4.86 18.22
C GLU A 32 -5.10 5.46 19.18
N LEU A 33 -6.39 5.51 18.79
CA LEU A 33 -7.46 5.96 19.65
C LEU A 33 -7.60 5.06 20.89
N ALA A 34 -7.60 3.73 20.74
CA ALA A 34 -7.70 2.80 21.85
C ALA A 34 -6.53 2.94 22.84
N VAL A 35 -5.30 3.15 22.34
CA VAL A 35 -4.12 3.44 23.19
C VAL A 35 -4.31 4.75 23.93
N SER A 36 -4.73 5.82 23.25
CA SER A 36 -4.97 7.13 23.87
C SER A 36 -6.03 7.06 24.97
N GLU A 37 -7.15 6.36 24.73
CA GLU A 37 -8.22 6.21 25.71
C GLU A 37 -7.76 5.44 26.96
N ALA A 38 -6.94 4.40 26.77
CA ALA A 38 -6.37 3.65 27.89
C ALA A 38 -5.36 4.50 28.69
N GLU A 39 -4.53 5.28 28.01
CA GLU A 39 -3.56 6.18 28.65
C GLU A 39 -4.26 7.31 29.44
N ASP A 40 -5.32 7.89 28.88
CA ASP A 40 -6.13 8.91 29.56
C ASP A 40 -6.80 8.33 30.81
N ALA A 41 -7.35 7.11 30.73
CA ALA A 41 -7.94 6.45 31.89
C ALA A 41 -6.92 6.18 33.02
N LEU A 42 -5.68 5.84 32.67
CA LEU A 42 -4.59 5.69 33.64
C LEU A 42 -4.13 7.05 34.20
N ALA A 43 -4.09 8.09 33.36
CA ALA A 43 -3.66 9.43 33.76
C ALA A 43 -4.66 10.12 34.70
N ASP A 44 -5.96 9.86 34.50
CA ASP A 44 -7.05 10.37 35.34
C ASP A 44 -7.17 9.64 36.69
N TRP A 45 -6.41 8.55 36.90
CA TRP A 45 -6.41 7.81 38.16
C TRP A 45 -5.72 8.62 39.27
N GLU A 46 -6.41 8.77 40.41
CA GLU A 46 -5.91 9.45 41.59
C GLU A 46 -5.57 8.44 42.69
N GLU A 47 -4.31 8.46 43.16
CA GLU A 47 -3.90 7.64 44.30
C GLU A 47 -4.64 8.07 45.56
N PRO A 48 -5.30 7.14 46.28
CA PRO A 48 -6.00 7.47 47.52
C PRO A 48 -5.03 7.84 48.66
N ASP A 49 -5.48 8.74 49.55
CA ASP A 49 -4.69 9.22 50.69
C ASP A 49 -4.28 8.10 51.70
N GLU A 50 -5.05 7.00 51.74
CA GLU A 50 -4.76 5.83 52.58
C GLU A 50 -4.60 4.58 51.70
N PRO A 51 -3.69 3.64 52.07
CA PRO A 51 -3.49 2.42 51.31
C PRO A 51 -4.78 1.60 51.19
N ASP A 52 -5.19 1.30 49.95
CA ASP A 52 -6.38 0.51 49.63
C ASP A 52 -6.01 -0.57 48.61
N GLU A 53 -6.14 -1.84 49.02
CA GLU A 53 -5.86 -2.99 48.16
C GLU A 53 -6.73 -3.01 46.88
N LEU A 54 -7.92 -2.39 46.91
CA LEU A 54 -8.80 -2.25 45.74
C LEU A 54 -8.29 -1.19 44.77
N ALA A 55 -7.75 -0.08 45.27
CA ALA A 55 -7.19 0.97 44.43
C ALA A 55 -5.89 0.52 43.75
N ASP A 56 -5.04 -0.23 44.47
CA ASP A 56 -3.84 -0.85 43.89
C ASP A 56 -4.21 -1.82 42.75
N GLN A 57 -5.27 -2.62 42.91
CA GLN A 57 -5.78 -3.53 41.88
C GLN A 57 -6.35 -2.78 40.67
N GLU A 58 -7.05 -1.66 40.88
CA GLU A 58 -7.58 -0.83 39.81
C GLU A 58 -6.46 -0.20 38.98
N HIS A 59 -5.46 0.37 39.64
CA HIS A 59 -4.28 0.93 38.97
C HIS A 59 -3.52 -0.14 38.17
N GLU A 60 -3.31 -1.33 38.76
CA GLU A 60 -2.67 -2.46 38.05
C GLU A 60 -3.48 -2.85 36.80
N SER A 61 -4.81 -2.90 36.90
CA SER A 61 -5.67 -3.20 35.75
C SER A 61 -5.60 -2.13 34.66
N LEU A 62 -5.48 -0.85 35.01
CA LEU A 62 -5.33 0.25 34.05
C LEU A 62 -3.98 0.19 33.33
N VAL A 63 -2.91 -0.11 34.08
CA VAL A 63 -1.57 -0.33 33.49
C VAL A 63 -1.57 -1.51 32.52
N GLU A 64 -2.18 -2.64 32.90
CA GLU A 64 -2.30 -3.80 32.01
C GLU A 64 -3.11 -3.49 30.74
N ALA A 65 -4.18 -2.70 30.87
CA ALA A 65 -4.95 -2.25 29.71
C ALA A 65 -4.09 -1.45 28.73
N VAL A 66 -3.36 -0.44 29.21
CA VAL A 66 -2.42 0.37 28.40
C VAL A 66 -1.39 -0.51 27.70
N ASP A 67 -0.77 -1.43 28.43
CA ASP A 67 0.23 -2.35 27.87
C ASP A 67 -0.36 -3.24 26.79
N SER A 68 -1.59 -3.72 26.98
CA SER A 68 -2.28 -4.58 26.01
C SER A 68 -2.63 -3.84 24.71
N GLU A 69 -3.10 -2.59 24.79
CA GLU A 69 -3.42 -1.80 23.59
C GLU A 69 -2.14 -1.40 22.84
N LYS A 70 -1.08 -1.01 23.57
CA LYS A 70 0.24 -0.76 22.97
C LYS A 70 0.82 -1.98 22.29
N GLN A 71 0.59 -3.17 22.85
CA GLN A 71 1.00 -4.41 22.22
C GLN A 71 0.28 -4.62 20.88
N LYS A 72 -1.04 -4.41 20.81
CA LYS A 72 -1.79 -4.52 19.55
C LYS A 72 -1.30 -3.54 18.49
N LEU A 73 -1.06 -2.28 18.88
CA LEU A 73 -0.49 -1.28 17.98
C LEU A 73 0.89 -1.70 17.47
N ASN A 74 1.76 -2.22 18.33
CA ASN A 74 3.08 -2.71 17.94
C ASN A 74 2.98 -3.94 17.01
N GLU A 75 2.08 -4.87 17.29
CA GLU A 75 1.80 -6.01 16.40
C GLU A 75 1.37 -5.53 15.01
N TRP A 76 0.47 -4.56 14.94
CA TRP A 76 0.05 -3.94 13.68
C TRP A 76 1.22 -3.27 12.95
N VAL A 77 2.05 -2.47 13.64
CA VAL A 77 3.21 -1.81 13.04
C VAL A 77 4.22 -2.83 12.49
N ASN A 78 4.43 -3.96 13.16
CA ASN A 78 5.32 -5.02 12.67
C ASN A 78 4.76 -5.77 11.46
N GLU A 79 3.44 -5.89 11.35
CA GLU A 79 2.80 -6.63 10.25
C GLU A 79 2.56 -5.76 9.02
N TYR A 80 2.07 -4.54 9.21
CA TYR A 80 1.58 -3.65 8.15
C TYR A 80 2.34 -2.33 8.03
N GLY A 81 3.20 -1.97 8.99
CA GLY A 81 3.89 -0.67 8.99
C GLY A 81 4.71 -0.41 7.73
N GLU A 82 5.49 -1.41 7.26
CA GLU A 82 6.27 -1.28 6.02
C GLU A 82 5.37 -1.13 4.77
N GLU A 83 4.26 -1.88 4.71
CA GLU A 83 3.28 -1.78 3.61
C GLU A 83 2.61 -0.40 3.61
N TYR A 84 2.13 0.05 4.77
CA TYR A 84 1.46 1.34 4.94
C TYR A 84 2.39 2.50 4.56
N GLU A 85 3.64 2.51 5.05
CA GLU A 85 4.61 3.55 4.69
C GLU A 85 4.92 3.56 3.19
N ALA A 86 5.08 2.38 2.58
CA ALA A 86 5.34 2.27 1.15
C ALA A 86 4.14 2.72 0.29
N LEU A 87 2.91 2.32 0.65
CA LEU A 87 1.70 2.75 -0.04
C LEU A 87 1.44 4.25 0.14
N LYS A 88 1.73 4.81 1.32
CA LYS A 88 1.61 6.24 1.58
C LYS A 88 2.62 7.05 0.77
N ALA A 89 3.87 6.59 0.69
CA ALA A 89 4.88 7.21 -0.17
C ALA A 89 4.47 7.14 -1.65
N LEU A 90 3.96 5.99 -2.08
CA LEU A 90 3.44 5.79 -3.43
C LEU A 90 2.28 6.76 -3.75
N ASP A 91 1.32 6.93 -2.84
CA ASP A 91 0.20 7.86 -3.01
C ASP A 91 0.65 9.33 -3.08
N ASP A 92 1.57 9.74 -2.20
CA ASP A 92 2.09 11.11 -2.17
C ASP A 92 2.83 11.45 -3.46
N ASP A 93 3.74 10.56 -3.90
CA ASP A 93 4.47 10.71 -5.15
C ASP A 93 3.50 10.72 -6.35
N ALA A 94 2.61 9.73 -6.46
CA ALA A 94 1.71 9.62 -7.60
C ALA A 94 0.72 10.79 -7.68
N SER A 95 0.20 11.26 -6.55
CA SER A 95 -0.74 12.40 -6.52
C SER A 95 -0.11 13.71 -7.02
N GLY A 96 1.20 13.87 -6.85
CA GLY A 96 1.96 15.03 -7.33
C GLY A 96 2.21 15.04 -8.84
N TYR A 97 2.33 13.86 -9.45
CA TYR A 97 2.70 13.70 -10.86
C TYR A 97 1.56 13.23 -11.78
N CYS A 98 0.50 12.63 -11.23
CA CYS A 98 -0.63 12.08 -11.96
C CYS A 98 -1.96 12.70 -11.47
N PRO A 99 -2.55 13.66 -12.22
CA PRO A 99 -3.84 14.26 -11.87
C PRO A 99 -4.99 13.24 -11.80
N ASP A 100 -4.90 12.19 -12.61
CA ASP A 100 -5.92 11.13 -12.71
C ASP A 100 -5.67 9.96 -11.74
N TRP A 101 -4.68 10.07 -10.85
CA TRP A 101 -4.37 9.03 -9.85
C TRP A 101 -5.60 8.66 -9.00
N ARG A 102 -6.39 9.65 -8.58
CA ARG A 102 -7.66 9.44 -7.84
C ARG A 102 -8.77 8.82 -8.69
N HIS A 103 -8.58 8.71 -10.00
CA HIS A 103 -9.56 8.20 -10.96
C HIS A 103 -9.25 6.81 -11.51
N GLY A 104 -8.18 6.14 -11.06
CA GLY A 104 -7.83 4.78 -11.50
C GLY A 104 -6.81 4.79 -12.63
N GLU A 105 -5.56 5.05 -12.27
CA GLU A 105 -4.40 4.92 -13.14
C GLU A 105 -3.84 3.51 -13.05
N THR A 106 -3.34 3.00 -14.18
CA THR A 106 -2.79 1.63 -14.24
C THR A 106 -1.27 1.68 -14.13
N LEU A 107 -0.74 1.08 -13.08
CA LEU A 107 0.67 0.84 -12.87
C LEU A 107 1.07 -0.52 -13.44
N ILE A 108 2.15 -0.56 -14.21
CA ILE A 108 2.61 -1.77 -14.91
C ILE A 108 4.03 -2.08 -14.45
N SER A 109 4.28 -3.29 -13.96
CA SER A 109 5.62 -3.69 -13.55
C SER A 109 6.61 -3.56 -14.72
N GLU A 110 7.78 -2.99 -14.45
CA GLU A 110 8.86 -2.89 -15.45
C GLU A 110 9.22 -4.26 -16.04
N ASP A 111 9.29 -5.30 -15.20
CA ASP A 111 9.60 -6.68 -15.61
C ASP A 111 8.52 -7.28 -16.53
N TYR A 112 7.28 -6.80 -16.42
CA TYR A 112 6.15 -7.24 -17.25
C TYR A 112 5.97 -6.40 -18.52
N PHE A 113 6.67 -5.26 -18.64
CA PHE A 113 6.35 -4.25 -19.65
C PHE A 113 6.51 -4.74 -21.09
N THR A 114 7.48 -5.61 -21.38
CA THR A 114 7.64 -6.21 -22.71
C THR A 114 6.43 -7.05 -23.10
N GLN A 115 5.92 -7.87 -22.17
CA GLN A 115 4.74 -8.68 -22.41
C GLN A 115 3.49 -7.80 -22.56
N TYR A 116 3.35 -6.80 -21.70
CA TYR A 116 2.27 -5.81 -21.83
C TYR A 116 2.28 -5.11 -23.20
N ALA A 117 3.44 -4.68 -23.70
CA ALA A 117 3.56 -4.03 -25.00
C ALA A 117 3.13 -4.94 -26.15
N GLN A 118 3.46 -6.25 -26.06
CA GLN A 118 3.02 -7.25 -27.02
C GLN A 118 1.49 -7.44 -26.98
N GLU A 119 0.92 -7.65 -25.79
CA GLU A 119 -0.52 -7.85 -25.60
C GLU A 119 -1.32 -6.66 -26.13
N MET A 120 -0.93 -5.45 -25.75
CA MET A 120 -1.58 -4.23 -26.22
C MET A 120 -1.44 -4.05 -27.74
N ALA A 121 -0.32 -4.42 -28.37
CA ALA A 121 -0.17 -4.36 -29.84
C ALA A 121 -1.13 -5.33 -30.56
N HIS A 122 -1.41 -6.48 -29.96
CA HIS A 122 -2.42 -7.42 -30.45
C HIS A 122 -3.83 -6.88 -30.24
N ASP A 123 -4.13 -6.30 -29.08
CA ASP A 123 -5.46 -5.81 -28.74
C ASP A 123 -5.91 -4.64 -29.62
N ILE A 124 -5.00 -3.72 -29.96
CA ILE A 124 -5.29 -2.61 -30.87
C ILE A 124 -5.28 -3.01 -32.36
N GLY A 125 -4.96 -4.28 -32.66
CA GLY A 125 -4.86 -4.80 -34.03
C GLY A 125 -3.67 -4.25 -34.82
N ALA A 126 -2.65 -3.70 -34.14
CA ALA A 126 -1.42 -3.26 -34.79
C ALA A 126 -0.61 -4.47 -35.30
N VAL A 127 -0.73 -5.61 -34.62
CA VAL A 127 -0.12 -6.88 -35.01
C VAL A 127 -1.19 -7.98 -34.95
N ASP A 128 -1.51 -8.58 -36.10
CA ASP A 128 -2.40 -9.75 -36.15
C ASP A 128 -1.70 -10.99 -35.54
N ASN A 129 -2.40 -11.67 -34.63
CA ASN A 129 -1.97 -12.88 -33.94
C ASN A 129 -1.70 -14.07 -34.88
N ASN A 130 -2.28 -14.06 -36.09
CA ASN A 130 -2.10 -15.11 -37.09
C ASN A 130 -1.02 -14.79 -38.13
N GLN A 131 -0.19 -13.77 -37.89
CA GLN A 131 0.86 -13.43 -38.83
C GLN A 131 1.86 -14.57 -38.99
N SER A 132 2.12 -14.92 -40.25
CA SER A 132 3.15 -15.87 -40.61
C SER A 132 4.51 -15.17 -40.72
N TRP A 133 5.56 -15.97 -40.72
CA TRP A 133 6.93 -15.50 -40.99
C TRP A 133 6.96 -14.56 -42.21
N PRO A 134 7.66 -13.40 -42.15
CA PRO A 134 8.57 -12.95 -41.08
C PRO A 134 7.93 -12.05 -40.00
N LEU A 135 6.63 -11.75 -40.11
CA LEU A 135 5.97 -10.74 -39.28
C LEU A 135 5.69 -11.19 -37.83
N ASN A 136 6.00 -12.46 -37.50
CA ASN A 136 5.94 -13.02 -36.15
C ASN A 136 7.30 -13.09 -35.44
N HIS A 137 8.36 -12.56 -36.05
CA HIS A 137 9.70 -12.41 -35.44
C HIS A 137 10.00 -10.95 -35.11
N ILE A 138 9.11 -10.33 -34.33
CA ILE A 138 9.28 -8.95 -33.86
C ILE A 138 10.19 -8.96 -32.65
N ASP A 139 11.15 -8.02 -32.60
CA ASP A 139 11.98 -7.74 -31.44
C ASP A 139 11.16 -6.91 -30.44
N TRP A 140 10.46 -7.61 -29.55
CA TRP A 140 9.56 -7.00 -28.57
C TRP A 140 10.31 -6.22 -27.49
N ASP A 141 11.53 -6.65 -27.12
CA ASP A 141 12.34 -5.92 -26.14
C ASP A 141 12.72 -4.53 -26.67
N SER A 142 13.15 -4.44 -27.94
CA SER A 142 13.43 -3.15 -28.56
C SER A 142 12.18 -2.30 -28.75
N ALA A 143 11.03 -2.92 -29.06
CA ALA A 143 9.76 -2.20 -29.22
C ALA A 143 9.23 -1.65 -27.89
N ALA A 144 9.33 -2.45 -26.83
CA ALA A 144 8.96 -2.07 -25.47
C ALA A 144 9.88 -0.94 -24.96
N GLY A 145 11.20 -1.05 -25.17
CA GLY A 145 12.15 0.00 -24.81
C GLY A 145 11.82 1.36 -25.44
N ALA A 146 11.47 1.40 -26.73
CA ALA A 146 11.05 2.63 -27.39
C ALA A 146 9.72 3.18 -26.83
N ARG A 147 8.81 2.30 -26.41
CA ARG A 147 7.52 2.71 -25.83
C ARG A 147 7.67 3.18 -24.38
N LYS A 148 8.66 2.68 -23.65
CA LYS A 148 8.94 3.05 -22.26
C LYS A 148 9.25 4.55 -22.12
N GLU A 149 9.76 5.20 -23.18
CA GLU A 149 9.99 6.65 -23.22
C GLU A 149 8.72 7.49 -23.00
N ASP A 150 7.53 6.93 -23.29
CA ASP A 150 6.24 7.59 -23.06
C ASP A 150 5.68 7.37 -21.65
N TYR A 151 6.38 6.61 -20.78
CA TYR A 151 5.95 6.26 -19.43
C TYR A 151 6.82 6.92 -18.38
N ASN A 152 6.23 7.18 -17.22
CA ASN A 152 6.94 7.62 -16.02
C ASN A 152 7.17 6.42 -15.09
N GLU A 153 8.24 6.48 -14.31
CA GLU A 153 8.62 5.45 -13.35
C GLU A 153 8.20 5.87 -11.93
N ILE A 154 7.78 4.89 -11.13
CA ILE A 154 7.51 5.04 -9.70
C ILE A 154 7.93 3.78 -8.96
N ASP A 155 8.51 3.94 -7.77
CA ASP A 155 9.03 2.83 -6.97
C ASP A 155 8.02 2.41 -5.91
N TYR A 156 7.78 1.10 -5.80
CA TYR A 156 6.97 0.50 -4.75
C TYR A 156 7.66 -0.75 -4.16
N LEU A 157 7.99 -0.72 -2.87
CA LEU A 157 8.69 -1.80 -2.15
C LEU A 157 9.93 -2.34 -2.90
N GLY A 158 10.70 -1.45 -3.54
CA GLY A 158 11.90 -1.79 -4.30
C GLY A 158 11.64 -2.38 -5.70
N THR A 159 10.40 -2.34 -6.18
CA THR A 159 10.03 -2.71 -7.55
C THR A 159 9.59 -1.47 -8.33
N THR A 160 10.10 -1.32 -9.54
CA THR A 160 9.74 -0.23 -10.44
C THR A 160 8.44 -0.52 -11.17
N PHE A 161 7.50 0.42 -11.10
CA PHE A 161 6.28 0.43 -11.87
C PHE A 161 6.25 1.59 -12.86
N LEU A 162 5.59 1.38 -13.99
CA LEU A 162 5.44 2.31 -15.09
C LEU A 162 3.98 2.76 -15.17
N TYR A 163 3.77 4.07 -15.25
CA TYR A 163 2.45 4.66 -15.49
C TYR A 163 2.52 5.71 -16.59
N ARG A 164 1.36 6.07 -17.15
CA ARG A 164 1.27 7.03 -18.24
C ARG A 164 0.22 8.09 -17.93
N SER A 165 0.68 9.31 -17.62
CA SER A 165 -0.14 10.51 -17.45
C SER A 165 -0.10 11.42 -18.67
#